data_AF-A0A0L1JF23-F1
#
_entry.id   AF-A0A0L1JF23-F1
#
_cell.length_a   1.000
_cell.length_b   1.000
_cell.length_c   1.000
_cell.angle_alpha   90.00
_cell.angle_beta   90.00
_cell.angle_gamma   90.00
#
_symmetry.space_group_name_H-M   'P 1'
#
loop_
_entity.id
_entity.type
_entity.pdbx_description
1 polymer ?
#
loop_
_entity_poly.entity_id
_entity_poly.type
_entity_poly.pdbx_seq_one_letter_code
_entity_poly.pdbx_strand_id
1 'polypeptide(L)'
;MLSPFTRQEVENLPALPNKLSSEDSGQYVVKCEQFQEPITPSVLRRIQFLQLFAESGDQGFVGDRDAGTWTWFELAILENEEKDEPMIKNNIQYVWKSHLNPMKTPNFKSNHGMVFDQTHNSLRSLEVGNVIAIRICARFKMWAIRALKGYLAVQISKEPAIYEPARFERFKYLQNALQELNEKNDTDYDLETPPMRADGFDAANEKPLRVLCLDGGGVRGLSSLHILRNVMQQLGTKGKPAKPCEVFDMIAGTSTGGQVHLSRLRMSVDECIHEYEKFMNQVFTNTWMEAAENWVNVTKYNTSKLEGVLRGVIKERTKNEHEPLLDEGNECKVFVLSIDETAVNNKSPVFLRSYTNTQQPSLLPNIKIWEAGRATSAAPTYFRPMLVGGQTLIDGGLGANNPVGWLWNEVLSVYGAGRPISCFLSIGTGIPKNRALGGIFNMPVSLAANATNSEIMHILFRTLLDAYAPKIMRAKYWRLNVGHEIPGWPADPKAAKKNGLPELDDINGIHGFVEKTEQYITQQADLIRRCVETMQESR
;
A
#
# COMPACT_ATOMS: atom_id res chain seq x y z
N MET A 1 21.80 6.96 -0.58
CA MET A 1 23.25 7.25 -0.46
C MET A 1 23.69 8.12 -1.63
N LEU A 2 24.74 8.92 -1.45
CA LEU A 2 25.39 9.62 -2.55
C LEU A 2 26.09 8.59 -3.45
N SER A 3 26.01 8.78 -4.77
CA SER A 3 26.65 7.91 -5.76
C SER A 3 28.17 7.89 -5.55
N PRO A 4 28.83 6.72 -5.43
CA PRO A 4 30.29 6.63 -5.34
C PRO A 4 30.98 6.87 -6.68
N PHE A 5 30.22 6.89 -7.77
CA PHE A 5 30.70 7.15 -9.12
C PHE A 5 30.13 8.48 -9.63
N THR A 6 30.96 9.31 -10.25
CA THR A 6 30.45 10.48 -10.98
C THR A 6 30.13 10.09 -12.41
N ARG A 7 29.02 10.64 -12.93
CA ARG A 7 28.57 10.36 -14.29
C ARG A 7 29.61 10.67 -15.37
N GLN A 8 30.45 11.68 -15.12
CA GLN A 8 31.45 12.17 -16.09
C GLN A 8 32.72 11.31 -16.09
N GLU A 9 32.98 10.56 -15.01
CA GLU A 9 34.17 9.73 -14.86
C GLU A 9 33.95 8.28 -15.30
N VAL A 10 32.73 7.75 -15.23
CA VAL A 10 32.45 6.32 -15.53
C VAL A 10 32.91 5.89 -16.92
N GLU A 11 32.76 6.75 -17.94
CA GLU A 11 33.21 6.44 -19.31
C GLU A 11 34.74 6.36 -19.43
N ASN A 12 35.47 7.00 -18.52
CA ASN A 12 36.93 7.09 -18.50
C ASN A 12 37.56 6.12 -17.50
N LEU A 13 36.76 5.39 -16.72
CA LEU A 13 37.28 4.38 -15.79
C LEU A 13 38.00 3.26 -16.54
N PRO A 14 39.04 2.67 -15.95
CA PRO A 14 39.71 1.51 -16.53
C PRO A 14 38.75 0.32 -16.63
N ALA A 15 38.94 -0.52 -17.66
CA ALA A 15 38.21 -1.76 -17.80
C ALA A 15 38.52 -2.71 -16.63
N LEU A 16 37.52 -3.48 -16.19
CA LEU A 16 37.73 -4.51 -15.18
C LEU A 16 38.72 -5.58 -15.71
N PRO A 17 39.83 -5.88 -15.00
CA PRO A 17 40.83 -6.84 -15.50
C PRO A 17 40.32 -8.29 -15.48
N ASN A 18 40.64 -9.09 -16.51
CA ASN A 18 40.23 -10.50 -16.63
C ASN A 18 40.88 -11.44 -15.59
N LYS A 19 41.90 -10.99 -14.85
CA LYS A 19 42.57 -11.77 -13.79
C LYS A 19 42.71 -10.94 -12.52
N LEU A 20 41.71 -11.04 -11.65
CA LEU A 20 41.60 -10.33 -10.36
C LEU A 20 42.48 -10.93 -9.24
N SER A 21 43.59 -11.57 -9.60
CA SER A 21 44.49 -12.26 -8.67
C SER A 21 45.67 -11.43 -8.14
N SER A 22 45.74 -10.13 -8.45
CA SER A 22 46.78 -9.24 -7.90
C SER A 22 46.21 -7.86 -7.53
N GLU A 23 45.93 -7.69 -6.24
CA GLU A 23 45.97 -6.48 -5.40
C GLU A 23 45.31 -5.15 -5.81
N ASP A 24 44.96 -4.87 -7.06
CA ASP A 24 44.51 -3.52 -7.44
C ASP A 24 43.07 -3.26 -6.94
N SER A 25 42.98 -2.42 -5.90
CA SER A 25 41.73 -1.79 -5.48
C SER A 25 41.45 -0.56 -6.32
N GLY A 26 40.20 -0.30 -6.66
CA GLY A 26 39.87 0.85 -7.49
C GLY A 26 38.43 0.86 -7.97
N GLN A 27 38.15 1.82 -8.84
CA GLN A 27 36.90 1.92 -9.58
C GLN A 27 37.15 1.48 -11.02
N TYR A 28 36.29 0.60 -11.51
CA TYR A 28 36.39 0.00 -12.82
C TYR A 28 35.06 0.12 -13.55
N VAL A 29 35.10 -0.05 -14.86
CA VAL A 29 33.90 -0.12 -15.68
C VAL A 29 33.88 -1.39 -16.52
N VAL A 30 32.67 -1.93 -16.67
CA VAL A 30 32.37 -3.04 -17.56
C VAL A 30 31.38 -2.54 -18.62
N LYS A 31 31.74 -2.66 -19.90
CA LYS A 31 30.83 -2.37 -21.00
C LYS A 31 29.82 -3.50 -21.13
N CYS A 32 28.52 -3.20 -21.05
CA CYS A 32 27.47 -4.23 -21.00
C CYS A 32 27.37 -5.08 -22.28
N GLU A 33 27.94 -4.60 -23.40
CA GLU A 33 28.04 -5.31 -24.68
C GLU A 33 29.13 -6.40 -24.73
N GLN A 34 29.98 -6.49 -23.70
CA GLN A 34 31.23 -7.27 -23.74
C GLN A 34 31.42 -8.26 -22.57
N PHE A 35 30.46 -8.41 -21.66
CA PHE A 35 30.73 -9.09 -20.38
C PHE A 35 29.75 -10.21 -20.04
N GLN A 36 30.29 -11.42 -19.94
CA GLN A 36 29.69 -12.61 -19.34
C GLN A 36 30.79 -13.42 -18.63
N GLU A 37 31.53 -12.80 -17.70
CA GLU A 37 32.52 -13.56 -16.91
C GLU A 37 31.97 -13.93 -15.51
N PRO A 38 32.15 -15.18 -15.07
CA PRO A 38 31.81 -15.63 -13.72
C PRO A 38 32.55 -14.88 -12.62
N ILE A 39 31.87 -14.62 -11.52
CA ILE A 39 32.45 -14.00 -10.32
C ILE A 39 33.46 -14.95 -9.69
N THR A 40 34.69 -14.45 -9.52
CA THR A 40 35.77 -15.17 -8.86
C THR A 40 35.75 -14.98 -7.33
N PRO A 41 36.36 -15.90 -6.55
CA PRO A 41 36.46 -15.76 -5.10
C PRO A 41 37.17 -14.48 -4.61
N SER A 42 38.08 -13.92 -5.43
CA SER A 42 38.80 -12.69 -5.13
C SER A 42 37.87 -11.47 -5.23
N VAL A 43 37.11 -11.41 -6.32
CA VAL A 43 36.14 -10.35 -6.62
C VAL A 43 35.01 -10.36 -5.60
N LEU A 44 34.39 -11.52 -5.38
CA LEU A 44 33.23 -11.64 -4.50
C LEU A 44 33.50 -11.00 -3.13
N ARG A 45 34.68 -11.27 -2.56
CA ARG A 45 35.07 -10.75 -1.24
C ARG A 45 35.40 -9.27 -1.21
N ARG A 46 35.59 -8.60 -2.34
CA ARG A 46 36.11 -7.23 -2.41
C ARG A 46 35.19 -6.24 -3.11
N ILE A 47 34.09 -6.66 -3.74
CA ILE A 47 33.12 -5.73 -4.32
C ILE A 47 32.46 -4.89 -3.21
N GLN A 48 32.50 -3.57 -3.36
CA GLN A 48 31.81 -2.64 -2.46
C GLN A 48 30.54 -2.06 -3.06
N PHE A 49 30.58 -1.70 -4.35
CA PHE A 49 29.48 -1.01 -5.02
C PHE A 49 29.37 -1.48 -6.47
N LEU A 50 28.14 -1.66 -6.92
CA LEU A 50 27.79 -1.74 -8.34
C LEU A 50 26.79 -0.65 -8.68
N GLN A 51 26.93 -0.06 -9.86
CA GLN A 51 25.94 0.88 -10.36
C GLN A 51 25.89 0.84 -11.89
N LEU A 52 24.67 0.71 -12.43
CA LEU A 52 24.45 0.70 -13.87
C LEU A 52 24.21 2.11 -14.38
N PHE A 53 24.91 2.47 -15.45
CA PHE A 53 24.75 3.68 -16.24
C PHE A 53 24.31 3.28 -17.65
N ALA A 54 23.32 3.96 -18.20
CA ALA A 54 22.86 3.71 -19.56
C ALA A 54 22.51 5.01 -20.28
N GLU A 55 22.95 5.13 -21.52
CA GLU A 55 22.49 6.16 -22.46
C GLU A 55 21.30 5.61 -23.24
N SER A 56 20.10 6.02 -22.84
CA SER A 56 18.86 5.36 -23.26
C SER A 56 17.69 6.35 -23.41
N GLY A 57 16.63 5.92 -24.09
CA GLY A 57 15.39 6.68 -24.22
C GLY A 57 14.21 5.78 -24.58
N ASP A 58 12.99 6.24 -24.27
CA ASP A 58 11.74 5.57 -24.67
C ASP A 58 11.54 5.57 -26.22
N GLN A 59 10.51 4.87 -26.70
CA GLN A 59 10.19 4.73 -28.13
C GLN A 59 9.67 6.03 -28.80
N GLY A 60 9.84 7.20 -28.16
CA GLY A 60 9.57 8.51 -28.73
C GLY A 60 8.11 8.98 -28.68
N PHE A 61 7.12 8.14 -29.03
CA PHE A 61 5.71 8.52 -28.97
C PHE A 61 5.06 8.14 -27.63
N VAL A 62 4.48 9.14 -26.95
CA VAL A 62 3.78 9.00 -25.66
C VAL A 62 2.39 9.65 -25.80
N GLY A 63 1.34 8.82 -25.89
CA GLY A 63 -0.04 9.26 -26.08
C GLY A 63 -0.66 9.90 -24.84
N ASP A 64 -0.28 9.45 -23.64
CA ASP A 64 -0.64 10.06 -22.36
C ASP A 64 0.64 10.31 -21.56
N ARG A 65 0.90 11.59 -21.28
CA ARG A 65 2.14 12.07 -20.67
C ARG A 65 2.23 11.80 -19.18
N ASP A 66 1.11 11.47 -18.54
CA ASP A 66 1.00 11.23 -17.11
C ASP A 66 0.92 9.73 -16.78
N ALA A 67 0.84 8.86 -17.81
CA ALA A 67 0.74 7.41 -17.67
C ALA A 67 2.04 6.71 -17.22
N GLY A 68 3.18 7.41 -17.16
CA GLY A 68 4.47 6.87 -16.69
C GLY A 68 5.29 6.08 -17.73
N THR A 69 6.44 5.55 -17.29
CA THR A 69 7.39 4.79 -18.13
C THR A 69 7.15 3.27 -18.06
N TRP A 70 7.16 2.60 -19.20
CA TRP A 70 6.96 1.15 -19.31
C TRP A 70 8.21 0.34 -19.67
N THR A 71 9.37 0.98 -19.58
CA THR A 71 10.66 0.42 -19.97
C THR A 71 11.71 0.74 -18.91
N TRP A 72 12.53 -0.24 -18.56
CA TRP A 72 13.51 -0.14 -17.48
C TRP A 72 14.70 -1.07 -17.70
N PHE A 73 15.74 -0.88 -16.89
CA PHE A 73 16.90 -1.77 -16.82
C PHE A 73 16.91 -2.55 -15.51
N GLU A 74 17.40 -3.78 -15.55
CA GLU A 74 17.59 -4.63 -14.37
C GLU A 74 19.02 -5.14 -14.29
N LEU A 75 19.49 -5.33 -13.07
CA LEU A 75 20.61 -6.21 -12.76
C LEU A 75 20.04 -7.60 -12.46
N ALA A 76 20.53 -8.63 -13.15
CA ALA A 76 20.16 -10.02 -12.95
C ALA A 76 21.39 -10.82 -12.52
N ILE A 77 21.21 -11.77 -11.62
CA ILE A 77 22.23 -12.77 -11.31
C ILE A 77 21.88 -14.02 -12.10
N LEU A 78 22.81 -14.52 -12.90
CA LEU A 78 22.73 -15.80 -13.59
C LEU A 78 23.50 -16.84 -12.78
N GLU A 79 23.06 -18.10 -12.88
CA GLU A 79 23.70 -19.21 -12.17
C GLU A 79 25.16 -19.38 -12.60
N ASN A 80 25.42 -19.26 -13.91
CA ASN A 80 26.74 -19.34 -14.55
C ASN A 80 26.70 -18.71 -15.95
N GLU A 81 27.82 -18.77 -16.67
CA GLU A 81 28.01 -18.20 -18.02
C GLU A 81 27.21 -18.87 -19.14
N GLU A 82 26.71 -20.10 -18.93
CA GLU A 82 25.93 -20.83 -19.94
C GLU A 82 24.43 -20.46 -19.90
N LYS A 83 23.98 -19.75 -18.86
CA LYS A 83 22.58 -19.35 -18.70
C LYS A 83 22.34 -17.95 -19.26
N ASP A 84 21.18 -17.74 -19.85
CA ASP A 84 20.67 -16.44 -20.30
C ASP A 84 19.46 -15.95 -19.50
N GLU A 85 18.89 -16.82 -18.66
CA GLU A 85 17.81 -16.51 -17.74
C GLU A 85 18.31 -16.24 -16.31
N PRO A 86 17.65 -15.32 -15.56
CA PRO A 86 18.01 -15.07 -14.17
C PRO A 86 17.89 -16.34 -13.31
N MET A 87 18.85 -16.50 -12.41
CA MET A 87 18.85 -17.56 -11.41
C MET A 87 17.54 -17.53 -10.60
N ILE A 88 16.93 -18.69 -10.46
CA ILE A 88 15.77 -18.90 -9.59
C ILE A 88 16.18 -19.86 -8.47
N LYS A 89 16.14 -19.40 -7.22
CA LYS A 89 16.45 -20.21 -6.02
C LYS A 89 15.33 -20.04 -5.01
N ASN A 90 14.74 -21.15 -4.55
CA ASN A 90 13.56 -21.15 -3.69
C ASN A 90 12.38 -20.33 -4.27
N ASN A 91 12.11 -20.47 -5.58
CA ASN A 91 11.08 -19.72 -6.31
C ASN A 91 11.22 -18.18 -6.25
N ILE A 92 12.44 -17.69 -6.00
CA ILE A 92 12.78 -16.28 -6.08
C ILE A 92 13.72 -16.11 -7.26
N GLN A 93 13.33 -15.26 -8.20
CA GLN A 93 14.12 -14.82 -9.34
C GLN A 93 15.06 -13.69 -8.92
N TYR A 94 16.37 -13.87 -9.11
CA TYR A 94 17.42 -12.98 -8.63
C TYR A 94 17.62 -11.81 -9.58
N VAL A 95 16.67 -10.87 -9.54
CA VAL A 95 16.61 -9.67 -10.38
C VAL A 95 16.33 -8.44 -9.55
N TRP A 96 16.96 -7.33 -9.94
CA TRP A 96 16.83 -6.04 -9.31
C TRP A 96 16.68 -4.91 -10.32
N LYS A 97 15.58 -4.16 -10.22
CA LYS A 97 15.39 -2.96 -11.03
C LYS A 97 16.48 -1.93 -10.74
N SER A 98 17.18 -1.49 -11.79
CA SER A 98 18.23 -0.48 -11.69
C SER A 98 17.65 0.94 -11.80
N HIS A 99 16.98 1.23 -12.92
CA HIS A 99 16.33 2.51 -13.19
C HIS A 99 15.31 2.40 -14.33
N LEU A 100 14.38 3.36 -14.36
CA LEU A 100 13.51 3.58 -15.51
C LEU A 100 14.27 4.25 -16.65
N ASN A 101 13.86 3.95 -17.87
CA ASN A 101 14.32 4.63 -19.06
C ASN A 101 13.86 6.11 -19.04
N PRO A 102 14.68 7.08 -19.48
CA PRO A 102 14.23 8.46 -19.62
C PRO A 102 13.02 8.56 -20.56
N MET A 103 11.97 9.23 -20.09
CA MET A 103 10.77 9.53 -20.88
C MET A 103 10.95 10.79 -21.70
N LYS A 104 10.25 10.88 -22.84
CA LYS A 104 10.11 12.11 -23.64
C LYS A 104 11.45 12.63 -24.17
N THR A 105 12.39 11.75 -24.48
CA THR A 105 13.69 12.13 -25.05
C THR A 105 13.73 11.78 -26.54
N PRO A 106 13.85 12.78 -27.45
CA PRO A 106 13.89 12.51 -28.90
C PRO A 106 15.13 11.67 -29.29
N ASN A 107 16.20 11.80 -28.51
CA ASN A 107 17.46 11.09 -28.63
C ASN A 107 17.75 10.28 -27.36
N PHE A 108 18.99 9.81 -27.21
CA PHE A 108 19.44 9.14 -25.99
C PHE A 108 19.76 10.16 -24.89
N LYS A 109 19.44 9.80 -23.64
CA LYS A 109 19.83 10.56 -22.46
C LYS A 109 20.55 9.62 -21.51
N SER A 110 21.74 10.01 -21.07
CA SER A 110 22.43 9.23 -20.06
C SER A 110 21.71 9.34 -18.70
N ASN A 111 21.54 8.19 -18.06
CA ASN A 111 20.87 7.98 -16.78
C ASN A 111 21.65 6.93 -15.98
N HIS A 112 21.42 6.89 -14.68
CA HIS A 112 22.04 5.90 -13.79
C HIS A 112 21.03 5.35 -12.79
N GLY A 113 21.26 4.12 -12.37
CA GLY A 113 20.43 3.44 -11.40
C GLY A 113 20.85 3.61 -9.96
N MET A 114 20.13 2.89 -9.10
CA MET A 114 20.49 2.75 -7.70
C MET A 114 21.89 2.16 -7.54
N VAL A 115 22.50 2.46 -6.39
CA VAL A 115 23.78 1.88 -5.97
C VAL A 115 23.48 0.58 -5.24
N PHE A 116 24.03 -0.52 -5.74
CA PHE A 116 24.01 -1.82 -5.08
C PHE A 116 25.26 -1.93 -4.22
N ASP A 117 25.11 -1.67 -2.93
CA ASP A 117 26.19 -1.76 -1.95
C ASP A 117 26.16 -3.06 -1.15
N GLN A 118 27.10 -3.20 -0.21
CA GLN A 118 27.27 -4.41 0.61
C GLN A 118 26.09 -4.69 1.54
N THR A 119 25.23 -3.71 1.77
CA THR A 119 24.04 -3.84 2.60
C THR A 119 22.84 -4.34 1.80
N HIS A 120 22.88 -4.21 0.47
CA HIS A 120 21.84 -4.61 -0.48
C HIS A 120 21.87 -6.13 -0.75
N ASN A 121 20.71 -6.79 -0.90
CA ASN A 121 20.68 -8.25 -1.05
C ASN A 121 21.30 -8.71 -2.37
N SER A 122 21.31 -7.87 -3.41
CA SER A 122 21.96 -8.22 -4.68
C SER A 122 23.42 -8.64 -4.50
N LEU A 123 24.25 -7.86 -3.79
CA LEU A 123 25.63 -8.25 -3.49
C LEU A 123 25.72 -9.40 -2.50
N ARG A 124 24.86 -9.41 -1.47
CA ARG A 124 24.80 -10.45 -0.44
C ARG A 124 24.28 -11.82 -0.96
N SER A 125 23.77 -11.84 -2.18
CA SER A 125 23.23 -13.02 -2.87
C SER A 125 24.21 -13.65 -3.86
N LEU A 126 25.34 -12.98 -4.14
CA LEU A 126 26.31 -13.47 -5.10
C LEU A 126 27.07 -14.68 -4.54
N GLU A 127 27.18 -15.71 -5.36
CA GLU A 127 27.98 -16.90 -5.11
C GLU A 127 29.13 -16.96 -6.14
N VAL A 128 30.21 -17.68 -5.79
CA VAL A 128 31.31 -17.92 -6.74
C VAL A 128 30.75 -18.66 -7.96
N GLY A 129 31.09 -18.20 -9.16
CA GLY A 129 30.59 -18.77 -10.41
C GLY A 129 29.36 -18.07 -11.00
N ASN A 130 28.65 -17.25 -10.22
CA ASN A 130 27.53 -16.47 -10.75
C ASN A 130 27.99 -15.42 -11.78
N VAL A 131 27.10 -15.03 -12.69
CA VAL A 131 27.34 -13.94 -13.66
C VAL A 131 26.37 -12.80 -13.38
N ILE A 132 26.85 -11.56 -13.46
CA ILE A 132 26.00 -10.36 -13.36
C ILE A 132 25.60 -9.96 -14.78
N ALA A 133 24.32 -10.10 -15.10
CA ALA A 133 23.73 -9.71 -16.36
C ALA A 133 22.92 -8.42 -16.24
N ILE A 134 22.83 -7.67 -17.34
CA ILE A 134 21.95 -6.50 -17.44
C ILE A 134 20.80 -6.85 -18.37
N ARG A 135 19.56 -6.72 -17.87
CA ARG A 135 18.36 -6.94 -18.68
C ARG A 135 17.76 -5.61 -19.09
N ILE A 136 17.29 -5.59 -20.34
CA ILE A 136 16.53 -4.48 -20.91
C ILE A 136 15.07 -4.93 -20.94
N CYS A 137 14.23 -4.27 -20.16
CA CYS A 137 12.90 -4.78 -19.85
C CYS A 137 11.81 -3.81 -20.30
N ALA A 138 10.75 -4.34 -20.92
CA ALA A 138 9.55 -3.59 -21.26
C ALA A 138 8.30 -4.32 -20.78
N ARG A 139 7.27 -3.56 -20.37
CA ARG A 139 6.03 -4.12 -19.79
C ARG A 139 5.21 -4.91 -20.81
N PHE A 140 5.20 -4.47 -22.07
CA PHE A 140 4.36 -5.06 -23.11
C PHE A 140 5.20 -5.61 -24.25
N LYS A 141 4.73 -6.73 -24.81
CA LYS A 141 5.30 -7.31 -26.02
C LYS A 141 5.28 -6.27 -27.16
N MET A 142 6.32 -6.25 -27.98
CA MET A 142 6.51 -5.29 -29.09
C MET A 142 6.88 -3.86 -28.68
N TRP A 143 6.99 -3.55 -27.38
CA TRP A 143 7.48 -2.24 -26.96
C TRP A 143 9.00 -2.15 -27.19
N ALA A 144 9.44 -1.12 -27.90
CA ALA A 144 10.85 -0.96 -28.23
C ALA A 144 11.59 -0.13 -27.18
N ILE A 145 12.82 -0.52 -26.88
CA ILE A 145 13.75 0.26 -26.05
C ILE A 145 14.90 0.70 -26.93
N ARG A 146 15.27 1.98 -26.82
CA ARG A 146 16.45 2.55 -27.48
C ARG A 146 17.54 2.72 -26.43
N ALA A 147 18.65 2.00 -26.58
CA ALA A 147 19.86 2.18 -25.79
C ALA A 147 21.07 2.30 -26.73
N LEU A 148 21.95 3.26 -26.47
CA LEU A 148 23.17 3.48 -27.24
C LEU A 148 24.39 2.86 -26.56
N LYS A 149 24.52 3.05 -25.25
CA LYS A 149 25.66 2.59 -24.44
C LYS A 149 25.20 2.18 -23.04
N GLY A 150 25.87 1.18 -22.46
CA GLY A 150 25.65 0.72 -21.10
C GLY A 150 26.98 0.41 -20.40
N TYR A 151 27.10 0.89 -19.17
CA TYR A 151 28.29 0.73 -18.33
C TYR A 151 27.88 0.26 -16.95
N LEU A 152 28.42 -0.88 -16.50
CA LEU A 152 28.33 -1.31 -15.11
C LEU A 152 29.61 -0.84 -14.40
N ALA A 153 29.48 0.18 -13.55
CA ALA A 153 30.56 0.66 -12.71
C ALA A 153 30.70 -0.25 -11.48
N VAL A 154 31.93 -0.63 -11.15
CA VAL A 154 32.26 -1.55 -10.07
C VAL A 154 33.36 -0.93 -9.20
N GLN A 155 33.16 -0.92 -7.88
CA GLN A 155 34.19 -0.53 -6.92
C GLN A 155 34.69 -1.75 -6.16
N ILE A 156 36.00 -1.95 -6.15
CA ILE A 156 36.68 -3.07 -5.49
C ILE A 156 37.59 -2.53 -4.40
N SER A 157 37.39 -2.93 -3.14
CA SER A 157 38.23 -2.55 -2.00
C SER A 157 39.54 -3.31 -1.96
N LYS A 158 40.50 -2.81 -1.19
CA LYS A 158 41.72 -3.54 -0.86
C LYS A 158 41.45 -4.67 0.14
N GLU A 159 40.69 -4.38 1.19
CA GLU A 159 40.36 -5.34 2.22
C GLU A 159 39.08 -6.12 1.88
N PRO A 160 39.03 -7.43 2.17
CA PRO A 160 37.82 -8.21 1.97
C PRO A 160 36.72 -7.74 2.93
N ALA A 161 35.50 -7.65 2.42
CA ALA A 161 34.30 -7.39 3.21
C ALA A 161 33.66 -8.70 3.68
N ILE A 162 33.12 -8.66 4.90
CA ILE A 162 32.31 -9.75 5.45
C ILE A 162 30.86 -9.45 5.10
N TYR A 163 30.24 -10.33 4.31
CA TYR A 163 28.82 -10.22 3.97
C TYR A 163 28.01 -11.18 4.83
N GLU A 164 26.93 -10.68 5.42
CA GLU A 164 25.85 -11.58 5.83
C GLU A 164 25.10 -12.05 4.57
N PRO A 165 24.84 -13.34 4.38
CA PRO A 165 24.04 -13.80 3.24
C PRO A 165 22.64 -13.14 3.21
N ALA A 166 22.10 -12.94 2.03
CA ALA A 166 20.71 -12.52 1.87
C ALA A 166 19.76 -13.60 2.44
N ARG A 167 18.79 -13.21 3.29
CA ARG A 167 17.87 -14.14 3.95
C ARG A 167 16.48 -14.05 3.35
N PHE A 168 16.15 -14.95 2.44
CA PHE A 168 14.83 -15.04 1.82
C PHE A 168 13.87 -16.05 2.50
N GLU A 169 14.34 -16.78 3.51
CA GLU A 169 13.64 -17.96 4.09
C GLU A 169 12.24 -17.68 4.66
N ARG A 170 11.98 -16.47 5.19
CA ARG A 170 10.69 -16.13 5.81
C ARG A 170 9.51 -16.22 4.84
N PHE A 171 9.73 -16.04 3.54
CA PHE A 171 8.66 -15.96 2.54
C PHE A 171 8.31 -17.31 1.90
N LYS A 172 9.22 -18.28 2.00
CA LYS A 172 8.98 -19.67 1.61
C LYS A 172 7.78 -20.26 2.34
N TYR A 173 7.57 -19.88 3.60
CA TYR A 173 6.44 -20.34 4.41
C TYR A 173 5.08 -19.90 3.87
N LEU A 174 4.92 -18.65 3.39
CA LEU A 174 3.63 -18.23 2.80
C LEU A 174 3.41 -18.91 1.47
N GLN A 175 4.44 -19.02 0.65
CA GLN A 175 4.29 -19.67 -0.65
C GLN A 175 3.81 -21.11 -0.45
N ASN A 176 4.44 -21.85 0.47
CA ASN A 176 3.99 -23.18 0.83
C ASN A 176 2.56 -23.18 1.36
N ALA A 177 2.18 -22.22 2.22
CA ALA A 177 0.81 -22.12 2.74
C ALA A 177 -0.24 -21.79 1.66
N LEU A 178 0.10 -20.94 0.68
CA LEU A 178 -0.75 -20.61 -0.47
C LEU A 178 -0.89 -21.80 -1.41
N GLN A 179 0.22 -22.51 -1.65
CA GLN A 179 0.23 -23.71 -2.48
C GLN A 179 -0.57 -24.84 -1.84
N GLU A 180 -0.41 -25.08 -0.53
CA GLU A 180 -1.24 -26.03 0.23
C GLU A 180 -2.74 -25.67 0.23
N LEU A 181 -3.08 -24.37 0.27
CA LEU A 181 -4.47 -23.91 0.14
C LEU A 181 -5.03 -24.20 -1.26
N ASN A 182 -4.23 -24.00 -2.30
CA ASN A 182 -4.65 -24.29 -3.68
C ASN A 182 -4.82 -25.79 -3.89
N GLU A 183 -3.86 -26.61 -3.44
CA GLU A 183 -3.92 -28.08 -3.51
C GLU A 183 -5.13 -28.64 -2.77
N LYS A 184 -5.56 -28.02 -1.66
CA LYS A 184 -6.74 -28.45 -0.89
C LYS A 184 -8.08 -27.97 -1.44
N ASN A 185 -8.10 -26.89 -2.22
CA ASN A 185 -9.34 -26.29 -2.70
C ASN A 185 -9.86 -26.89 -4.01
N ASP A 186 -9.16 -27.86 -4.61
CA ASP A 186 -9.56 -28.60 -5.82
C ASP A 186 -10.12 -27.67 -6.90
N THR A 187 -9.53 -26.49 -7.02
CA THR A 187 -9.89 -25.55 -8.07
C THR A 187 -9.24 -26.07 -9.34
N ASP A 188 -10.00 -26.31 -10.40
CA ASP A 188 -9.52 -26.62 -11.76
C ASP A 188 -8.52 -25.59 -12.34
N TYR A 189 -8.18 -24.56 -11.56
CA TYR A 189 -7.13 -23.58 -11.83
C TYR A 189 -5.79 -24.03 -11.23
N ASP A 190 -4.94 -24.61 -12.07
CA ASP A 190 -3.51 -24.75 -11.79
C ASP A 190 -2.84 -23.38 -11.94
N LEU A 191 -2.89 -22.57 -10.88
CA LEU A 191 -2.14 -21.33 -10.79
C LEU A 191 -0.69 -21.68 -10.43
N GLU A 192 0.14 -22.01 -11.43
CA GLU A 192 1.59 -21.95 -11.26
C GLU A 192 1.96 -20.52 -10.83
N THR A 193 2.22 -20.34 -9.53
CA THR A 193 2.61 -19.02 -9.02
C THR A 193 3.97 -18.66 -9.61
N PRO A 194 4.08 -17.59 -10.41
CA PRO A 194 5.35 -17.20 -11.01
C PRO A 194 6.39 -16.90 -9.92
N PRO A 195 7.69 -17.07 -10.21
CA PRO A 195 8.73 -16.80 -9.24
C PRO A 195 8.68 -15.34 -8.78
N MET A 196 8.79 -15.14 -7.46
CA MET A 196 8.84 -13.80 -6.89
C MET A 196 10.17 -13.13 -7.23
N ARG A 197 10.21 -11.80 -7.35
CA ARG A 197 11.46 -11.09 -7.69
C ARG A 197 12.25 -10.71 -6.46
N ALA A 198 13.58 -10.80 -6.55
CA ALA A 198 14.49 -10.52 -5.43
C ALA A 198 14.48 -9.04 -4.98
N ASP A 199 14.29 -8.08 -5.89
CA ASP A 199 14.09 -6.65 -5.54
C ASP A 199 12.91 -6.38 -4.62
N GLY A 200 11.93 -7.29 -4.60
CA GLY A 200 10.87 -7.25 -3.62
C GLY A 200 11.36 -7.34 -2.18
N PHE A 201 12.62 -7.76 -1.92
CA PHE A 201 13.10 -8.14 -0.60
C PHE A 201 14.24 -7.29 -0.01
N ASP A 202 14.72 -6.24 -0.68
CA ASP A 202 15.88 -5.42 -0.26
C ASP A 202 15.66 -4.44 0.90
N ALA A 203 14.47 -4.49 1.49
CA ALA A 203 14.06 -3.60 2.57
C ALA A 203 14.69 -3.89 3.95
N ALA A 204 15.63 -4.83 4.07
CA ALA A 204 16.11 -5.35 5.35
C ALA A 204 16.74 -4.28 6.27
N ASN A 205 17.28 -3.20 5.71
CA ASN A 205 17.89 -2.08 6.47
C ASN A 205 16.96 -0.88 6.62
N GLU A 206 15.74 -0.95 6.11
CA GLU A 206 14.79 0.15 6.18
C GLU A 206 13.87 0.00 7.41
N LYS A 207 13.55 1.12 8.07
CA LYS A 207 12.68 1.15 9.27
C LYS A 207 11.39 0.35 9.05
N PRO A 208 10.94 -0.53 9.94
CA PRO A 208 9.69 -1.25 9.73
C PRO A 208 8.49 -0.31 9.52
N LEU A 209 7.62 -0.65 8.58
CA LEU A 209 6.43 0.12 8.27
C LEU A 209 5.41 0.08 9.39
N ARG A 210 4.68 1.19 9.54
CA ARG A 210 3.46 1.30 10.33
C ARG A 210 2.33 1.63 9.39
N VAL A 211 1.28 0.81 9.37
CA VAL A 211 0.15 1.00 8.45
C VAL A 211 -1.17 1.03 9.19
N LEU A 212 -2.09 1.88 8.72
CA LEU A 212 -3.41 2.11 9.31
C LEU A 212 -4.52 1.75 8.30
N CYS A 213 -5.52 1.04 8.78
CA CYS A 213 -6.72 0.65 8.04
C CYS A 213 -7.96 1.13 8.79
N LEU A 214 -8.83 1.88 8.12
CA LEU A 214 -10.08 2.40 8.68
C LEU A 214 -11.28 1.86 7.90
N ASP A 215 -12.21 1.21 8.61
CA ASP A 215 -13.42 0.64 8.02
C ASP A 215 -14.44 1.71 7.61
N GLY A 216 -15.28 1.37 6.62
CA GLY A 216 -16.48 2.14 6.29
C GLY A 216 -17.63 1.93 7.29
N GLY A 217 -18.41 2.98 7.55
CA GLY A 217 -19.49 2.87 8.52
C GLY A 217 -20.41 4.07 8.75
N GLY A 218 -20.47 5.07 7.87
CA GLY A 218 -21.34 6.23 8.05
C GLY A 218 -20.96 7.03 9.29
N VAL A 219 -21.94 7.64 9.98
CA VAL A 219 -21.76 8.43 11.21
C VAL A 219 -20.94 7.69 12.29
N ARG A 220 -20.95 6.35 12.27
CA ARG A 220 -20.15 5.49 13.16
C ARG A 220 -18.64 5.65 12.99
N GLY A 221 -18.18 6.28 11.90
CA GLY A 221 -16.79 6.72 11.73
C GLY A 221 -16.27 7.57 12.89
N LEU A 222 -17.16 8.28 13.61
CA LEU A 222 -16.78 9.02 14.82
C LEU A 222 -16.20 8.08 15.89
N SER A 223 -16.73 6.86 16.05
CA SER A 223 -16.17 5.86 16.96
C SER A 223 -14.73 5.50 16.60
N SER A 224 -14.45 5.24 15.31
CA SER A 224 -13.08 4.96 14.87
C SER A 224 -12.12 6.12 15.11
N LEU A 225 -12.59 7.37 14.99
CA LEU A 225 -11.79 8.56 15.31
C LEU A 225 -11.46 8.67 16.79
N HIS A 226 -12.41 8.37 17.68
CA HIS A 226 -12.16 8.40 19.13
C HIS A 226 -11.13 7.34 19.55
N ILE A 227 -11.19 6.14 18.96
CA ILE A 227 -10.16 5.11 19.17
C ILE A 227 -8.81 5.60 18.65
N LEU A 228 -8.75 6.11 17.41
CA LEU A 228 -7.52 6.62 16.81
C LEU A 228 -6.93 7.79 17.62
N ARG A 229 -7.78 8.67 18.15
CA ARG A 229 -7.38 9.79 19.02
C ARG A 229 -6.64 9.27 20.24
N ASN A 230 -7.17 8.24 20.90
CA ASN A 230 -6.52 7.66 22.06
C ASN A 230 -5.13 7.09 21.72
N VAL A 231 -5.00 6.37 20.60
CA VAL A 231 -3.71 5.86 20.11
C VAL A 231 -2.73 7.01 19.82
N MET A 232 -3.17 8.04 19.09
CA MET A 232 -2.33 9.18 18.69
C MET A 232 -1.90 10.05 19.88
N GLN A 233 -2.75 10.18 20.91
CA GLN A 233 -2.42 10.86 22.15
C GLN A 233 -1.28 10.14 22.90
N GLN A 234 -1.27 8.80 22.92
CA GLN A 234 -0.21 8.02 23.56
C GLN A 234 1.11 8.03 22.76
N LEU A 235 1.05 8.22 21.43
CA LEU A 235 2.24 8.31 20.57
C LEU A 235 2.84 9.71 20.46
N GLY A 236 2.07 10.72 20.85
CA GLY A 236 2.49 12.12 20.91
C GLY A 236 3.36 12.42 22.12
N THR A 237 3.76 13.69 22.24
CA THR A 237 4.39 14.20 23.46
C THR A 237 3.33 14.83 24.37
N LYS A 238 3.64 15.01 25.65
CA LYS A 238 2.70 15.58 26.62
C LYS A 238 2.18 16.94 26.12
N GLY A 239 0.86 17.04 25.88
CA GLY A 239 0.21 18.25 25.36
C GLY A 239 0.26 18.43 23.83
N LYS A 240 0.87 17.49 23.08
CA LYS A 240 0.90 17.51 21.61
C LYS A 240 0.72 16.09 21.05
N PRO A 241 -0.53 15.67 20.78
CA PRO A 241 -0.83 14.39 20.13
C PRO A 241 -0.11 14.27 18.78
N ALA A 242 0.32 13.07 18.42
CA ALA A 242 0.92 12.82 17.11
C ALA A 242 -0.13 12.92 16.00
N LYS A 243 0.26 13.38 14.80
CA LYS A 243 -0.62 13.31 13.64
C LYS A 243 -0.53 11.94 12.97
N PRO A 244 -1.63 11.38 12.43
CA PRO A 244 -1.57 10.10 11.72
C PRO A 244 -0.52 10.07 10.61
N CYS A 245 -0.38 11.14 9.81
CA CYS A 245 0.62 11.22 8.74
C CYS A 245 2.08 11.25 9.22
N GLU A 246 2.33 11.56 10.50
CA GLU A 246 3.67 11.52 11.10
C GLU A 246 4.02 10.13 11.66
N VAL A 247 3.00 9.29 11.86
CA VAL A 247 3.11 7.97 12.48
C VAL A 247 3.03 6.86 11.44
N PHE A 248 2.13 6.95 10.48
CA PHE A 248 1.88 5.86 9.53
C PHE A 248 2.54 6.14 8.18
N ASP A 249 3.19 5.13 7.64
CA ASP A 249 3.80 5.18 6.32
C ASP A 249 2.74 4.97 5.23
N MET A 250 1.67 4.21 5.52
CA MET A 250 0.51 4.07 4.62
C MET A 250 -0.82 4.00 5.38
N ILE A 251 -1.84 4.69 4.86
CA ILE A 251 -3.20 4.71 5.40
C ILE A 251 -4.22 4.35 4.31
N ALA A 252 -5.04 3.35 4.60
CA ALA A 252 -6.18 2.95 3.79
C ALA A 252 -7.50 3.25 4.49
N GLY A 253 -8.50 3.65 3.72
CA GLY A 253 -9.85 3.81 4.21
C GLY A 253 -10.92 3.47 3.17
N THR A 254 -12.11 3.13 3.66
CA THR A 254 -13.30 2.94 2.83
C THR A 254 -14.45 3.79 3.37
N SER A 255 -15.22 4.45 2.50
CA SER A 255 -16.36 5.29 2.90
C SER A 255 -15.94 6.35 3.93
N THR A 256 -16.64 6.42 5.06
CA THR A 256 -16.31 7.25 6.21
C THR A 256 -15.02 6.86 6.94
N GLY A 257 -14.47 5.67 6.69
CA GLY A 257 -13.09 5.31 7.04
C GLY A 257 -12.08 5.91 6.07
N GLY A 258 -12.52 6.30 4.88
CA GLY A 258 -11.81 7.13 3.91
C GLY A 258 -11.70 8.59 4.34
N GLN A 259 -11.36 8.82 5.61
CA GLN A 259 -10.99 10.14 6.14
C GLN A 259 -9.61 10.55 5.61
N VAL A 260 -9.48 10.58 4.29
CA VAL A 260 -8.32 11.04 3.52
C VAL A 260 -7.79 12.34 4.09
N HIS A 261 -8.68 13.21 4.57
CA HIS A 261 -8.36 14.48 5.21
C HIS A 261 -7.41 14.34 6.43
N LEU A 262 -7.53 13.31 7.28
CA LEU A 262 -6.64 13.10 8.44
C LEU A 262 -5.17 13.17 8.04
N SER A 263 -4.81 12.50 6.94
CA SER A 263 -3.42 12.31 6.57
C SER A 263 -2.99 13.13 5.37
N ARG A 264 -3.86 13.28 4.36
CA ARG A 264 -3.58 14.12 3.20
C ARG A 264 -3.61 15.61 3.54
N LEU A 265 -4.53 16.05 4.40
CA LEU A 265 -4.57 17.46 4.86
C LEU A 265 -3.73 17.71 6.13
N ARG A 266 -2.98 16.69 6.60
CA ARG A 266 -2.10 16.76 7.78
C ARG A 266 -2.82 17.28 9.03
N MET A 267 -4.06 16.85 9.22
CA MET A 267 -4.91 17.22 10.34
C MET A 267 -4.58 16.38 11.57
N SER A 268 -4.74 16.94 12.76
CA SER A 268 -4.82 16.16 13.99
C SER A 268 -6.13 15.37 14.03
N VAL A 269 -6.19 14.33 14.85
CA VAL A 269 -7.43 13.56 15.00
C VAL A 269 -8.56 14.42 15.58
N ASP A 270 -8.25 15.35 16.49
CA ASP A 270 -9.24 16.27 17.07
C ASP A 270 -9.81 17.24 16.02
N GLU A 271 -8.97 17.75 15.11
CA GLU A 271 -9.43 18.56 13.98
C GLU A 271 -10.37 17.76 13.07
N CYS A 272 -10.07 16.49 12.83
CA CYS A 272 -10.94 15.64 12.03
C CYS A 272 -12.24 15.28 12.73
N ILE A 273 -12.24 15.04 14.04
CA ILE A 273 -13.47 14.88 14.82
C ILE A 273 -14.36 16.12 14.64
N HIS A 274 -13.79 17.32 14.80
CA HIS A 274 -14.51 18.57 14.64
C HIS A 274 -15.13 18.73 13.24
N GLU A 275 -14.33 18.55 12.19
CA GLU A 275 -14.85 18.63 10.81
C GLU A 275 -15.86 17.51 10.50
N TYR A 276 -15.69 16.33 11.08
CA TYR A 276 -16.59 15.21 10.89
C TYR A 276 -17.95 15.45 11.56
N GLU A 277 -17.97 15.99 12.78
CA GLU A 277 -19.22 16.39 13.46
C GLU A 277 -19.95 17.49 12.69
N LYS A 278 -19.23 18.49 12.21
CA LYS A 278 -19.77 19.54 11.35
C LYS A 278 -20.33 18.97 10.05
N PHE A 279 -19.60 18.06 9.42
CA PHE A 279 -20.01 17.35 8.22
C PHE A 279 -21.30 16.56 8.43
N MET A 280 -21.35 15.72 9.47
CA MET A 280 -22.53 14.90 9.77
C MET A 280 -23.76 15.78 9.96
N ASN A 281 -23.65 16.86 10.74
CA ASN A 281 -24.74 17.79 11.00
C ASN A 281 -25.23 18.52 9.76
N GLN A 282 -24.38 18.77 8.76
CA GLN A 282 -24.78 19.46 7.52
C GLN A 282 -25.30 18.51 6.44
N VAL A 283 -24.81 17.28 6.41
CA VAL A 283 -25.14 16.30 5.35
C VAL A 283 -26.33 15.42 5.72
N PHE A 284 -26.46 15.00 6.98
CA PHE A 284 -27.49 14.05 7.41
C PHE A 284 -28.73 14.72 8.06
N THR A 285 -28.80 16.06 8.07
CA THR A 285 -30.02 16.79 8.42
C THR A 285 -30.84 17.11 7.16
N ASN A 286 -32.04 16.51 7.05
CA ASN A 286 -33.00 16.86 6.03
C ASN A 286 -33.87 18.01 6.54
N THR A 287 -33.90 19.13 5.81
CA THR A 287 -34.93 20.16 6.02
C THR A 287 -36.28 19.68 5.46
N TRP A 288 -37.37 20.26 5.94
CA TRP A 288 -38.73 19.90 5.52
C TRP A 288 -38.99 20.15 4.02
N MET A 289 -38.29 21.11 3.39
CA MET A 289 -38.32 21.32 1.93
C MET A 289 -37.60 20.20 1.16
N GLU A 290 -36.52 19.65 1.72
CA GLU A 290 -35.72 18.59 1.09
C GLU A 290 -36.41 17.23 1.18
N ALA A 291 -37.23 16.99 2.20
CA ALA A 291 -38.11 15.83 2.26
C ALA A 291 -39.12 15.81 1.09
N ALA A 292 -39.55 16.98 0.59
CA ALA A 292 -40.45 17.10 -0.55
C ALA A 292 -39.75 16.89 -1.90
N GLU A 293 -38.51 17.37 -2.08
CA GLU A 293 -37.69 17.07 -3.28
C GLU A 293 -37.23 15.60 -3.33
N ASN A 294 -36.97 14.98 -2.18
CA ASN A 294 -36.60 13.57 -2.05
C ASN A 294 -37.78 12.60 -2.32
N TRP A 295 -39.02 13.08 -2.36
CA TRP A 295 -40.15 12.28 -2.86
C TRP A 295 -40.12 12.12 -4.39
N VAL A 296 -39.42 13.02 -5.10
CA VAL A 296 -39.23 12.98 -6.56
C VAL A 296 -37.88 12.34 -6.93
N ASN A 297 -36.88 12.43 -6.05
CA ASN A 297 -35.53 11.88 -6.25
C ASN A 297 -35.32 10.51 -5.54
N VAL A 298 -34.71 9.54 -6.22
CA VAL A 298 -34.53 8.13 -5.76
C VAL A 298 -33.52 7.96 -4.59
N THR A 299 -32.89 9.03 -4.08
CA THR A 299 -31.81 8.96 -3.07
C THR A 299 -32.11 9.81 -1.83
N LYS A 300 -31.69 9.34 -0.63
CA LYS A 300 -32.04 9.93 0.68
C LYS A 300 -31.43 11.31 0.96
N TYR A 301 -30.26 11.63 0.39
CA TYR A 301 -29.52 12.87 0.69
C TYR A 301 -29.04 13.62 -0.56
N ASN A 302 -28.92 14.95 -0.42
CA ASN A 302 -28.45 15.84 -1.49
C ASN A 302 -26.91 15.73 -1.65
N THR A 303 -26.47 15.28 -2.82
CA THR A 303 -25.04 15.11 -3.14
C THR A 303 -24.27 16.44 -3.21
N SER A 304 -24.93 17.54 -3.59
CA SER A 304 -24.28 18.86 -3.66
C SER A 304 -23.91 19.41 -2.28
N LYS A 305 -24.63 19.05 -1.21
CA LYS A 305 -24.24 19.39 0.16
C LYS A 305 -22.95 18.67 0.56
N LEU A 306 -22.89 17.36 0.33
CA LEU A 306 -21.68 16.54 0.54
C LEU A 306 -20.47 17.16 -0.17
N GLU A 307 -20.60 17.49 -1.46
CA GLU A 307 -19.53 18.12 -2.23
C GLU A 307 -19.14 19.50 -1.68
N GLY A 308 -20.11 20.32 -1.29
CA GLY A 308 -19.87 21.65 -0.74
C GLY A 308 -19.08 21.62 0.57
N VAL A 309 -19.43 20.71 1.49
CA VAL A 309 -18.70 20.56 2.77
C VAL A 309 -17.28 20.08 2.52
N LEU A 310 -17.10 19.04 1.70
CA LEU A 310 -15.78 18.52 1.36
C LEU A 310 -14.89 19.61 0.75
N ARG A 311 -15.39 20.32 -0.25
CA ARG A 311 -14.67 21.44 -0.89
C ARG A 311 -14.36 22.55 0.09
N GLY A 312 -15.27 22.87 1.02
CA GLY A 312 -15.06 23.87 2.07
C GLY A 312 -13.86 23.54 2.96
N VAL A 313 -13.82 22.32 3.51
CA VAL A 313 -12.71 21.84 4.36
C VAL A 313 -11.39 21.88 3.58
N ILE A 314 -11.39 21.40 2.33
CA ILE A 314 -10.19 21.38 1.49
C ILE A 314 -9.72 22.80 1.18
N LYS A 315 -10.63 23.71 0.85
CA LYS A 315 -10.31 25.12 0.57
C LYS A 315 -9.70 25.81 1.78
N GLU A 316 -10.24 25.59 2.97
CA GLU A 316 -9.72 26.16 4.20
C GLU A 316 -8.29 25.69 4.48
N ARG A 317 -8.00 24.41 4.23
CA ARG A 317 -6.70 23.80 4.53
C ARG A 317 -5.63 23.99 3.45
N THR A 318 -6.02 23.94 2.19
CA THR A 318 -5.09 23.95 1.04
C THR A 318 -5.11 25.26 0.27
N LYS A 319 -6.10 26.13 0.53
CA LYS A 319 -6.42 27.32 -0.28
C LYS A 319 -6.87 26.99 -1.72
N ASN A 320 -7.11 25.72 -2.02
CA ASN A 320 -7.52 25.23 -3.33
C ASN A 320 -8.61 24.16 -3.20
N GLU A 321 -9.87 24.51 -3.43
CA GLU A 321 -11.00 23.55 -3.36
C GLU A 321 -10.92 22.40 -4.38
N HIS A 322 -10.02 22.48 -5.36
CA HIS A 322 -9.76 21.47 -6.38
C HIS A 322 -8.37 20.85 -6.27
N GLU A 323 -7.80 20.87 -5.07
CA GLU A 323 -6.51 20.25 -4.80
C GLU A 323 -6.47 18.78 -5.27
N PRO A 324 -5.46 18.39 -6.07
CA PRO A 324 -5.24 17.01 -6.47
C PRO A 324 -5.04 16.09 -5.27
N LEU A 325 -5.55 14.86 -5.35
CA LEU A 325 -5.27 13.85 -4.34
C LEU A 325 -3.79 13.48 -4.33
N LEU A 326 -3.18 13.40 -5.51
CA LEU A 326 -1.76 13.09 -5.72
C LEU A 326 -0.86 14.07 -4.95
N ASP A 327 0.06 13.52 -4.15
CA ASP A 327 0.99 14.23 -3.28
C ASP A 327 2.26 13.40 -3.09
N GLU A 328 3.10 13.38 -4.13
CA GLU A 328 4.36 12.63 -4.14
C GLU A 328 5.37 13.14 -3.10
N GLY A 329 5.19 14.37 -2.59
CA GLY A 329 6.04 14.97 -1.58
C GLY A 329 5.72 14.53 -0.14
N ASN A 330 4.68 13.73 0.08
CA ASN A 330 4.26 13.27 1.40
C ASN A 330 4.79 11.87 1.68
N GLU A 331 5.47 11.70 2.82
CA GLU A 331 5.97 10.40 3.26
C GLU A 331 4.83 9.42 3.58
N CYS A 332 3.70 9.93 4.08
CA CYS A 332 2.51 9.14 4.35
C CYS A 332 1.69 8.94 3.08
N LYS A 333 1.64 7.69 2.63
CA LYS A 333 0.87 7.27 1.45
C LYS A 333 -0.59 7.01 1.83
N VAL A 334 -1.54 7.69 1.18
CA VAL A 334 -2.97 7.55 1.49
C VAL A 334 -3.71 7.00 0.29
N PHE A 335 -4.63 6.08 0.51
CA PHE A 335 -5.60 5.71 -0.52
C PHE A 335 -6.97 5.39 0.07
N VAL A 336 -7.99 5.53 -0.78
CA VAL A 336 -9.35 5.06 -0.48
C VAL A 336 -9.90 4.20 -1.59
N LEU A 337 -10.86 3.35 -1.22
CA LEU A 337 -11.48 2.41 -2.14
C LEU A 337 -12.89 2.85 -2.54
N SER A 338 -13.21 2.65 -3.80
CA SER A 338 -14.55 2.80 -4.36
C SER A 338 -14.84 1.62 -5.29
N ILE A 339 -16.11 1.34 -5.57
CA ILE A 339 -16.49 0.27 -6.51
C ILE A 339 -16.99 0.90 -7.81
N ASP A 340 -16.64 0.30 -8.94
CA ASP A 340 -17.25 0.62 -10.22
C ASP A 340 -18.62 -0.06 -10.32
N GLU A 341 -19.69 0.73 -10.36
CA GLU A 341 -21.08 0.27 -10.41
C GLU A 341 -21.34 -0.67 -11.59
N THR A 342 -20.61 -0.49 -12.69
CA THR A 342 -20.80 -1.29 -13.91
C THR A 342 -20.16 -2.68 -13.83
N ALA A 343 -19.35 -2.95 -12.80
CA ALA A 343 -18.51 -4.14 -12.74
C ALA A 343 -18.28 -4.67 -11.30
N VAL A 344 -19.30 -4.55 -10.46
CA VAL A 344 -19.25 -4.91 -9.02
C VAL A 344 -18.81 -6.36 -8.74
N ASN A 345 -19.06 -7.30 -9.66
CA ASN A 345 -18.86 -8.73 -9.45
C ASN A 345 -17.58 -9.31 -10.10
N ASN A 346 -16.92 -8.58 -11.00
CA ASN A 346 -15.80 -9.12 -11.79
C ASN A 346 -14.61 -8.16 -11.89
N LYS A 347 -14.58 -7.09 -11.07
CA LYS A 347 -13.44 -6.19 -10.96
C LYS A 347 -13.07 -5.95 -9.50
N SER A 348 -11.78 -5.69 -9.29
CA SER A 348 -11.30 -5.17 -8.02
C SER A 348 -11.87 -3.77 -7.75
N PRO A 349 -11.87 -3.32 -6.48
CA PRO A 349 -12.13 -1.93 -6.16
C PRO A 349 -11.21 -0.97 -6.93
N VAL A 350 -11.71 0.23 -7.17
CA VAL A 350 -10.95 1.35 -7.71
C VAL A 350 -10.17 2.01 -6.57
N PHE A 351 -8.85 2.02 -6.69
CA PHE A 351 -7.94 2.65 -5.74
C PHE A 351 -7.75 4.13 -6.10
N LEU A 352 -8.10 5.01 -5.17
CA LEU A 352 -7.93 6.45 -5.30
C LEU A 352 -6.76 6.85 -4.40
N ARG A 353 -5.59 7.10 -4.99
CA ARG A 353 -4.29 7.19 -4.30
C ARG A 353 -3.75 8.61 -4.25
N SER A 354 -3.04 8.94 -3.18
CA SER A 354 -2.24 10.16 -3.06
C SER A 354 -0.81 10.01 -3.59
N TYR A 355 -0.51 8.91 -4.27
CA TYR A 355 0.82 8.55 -4.76
C TYR A 355 0.71 7.65 -5.98
N THR A 356 1.79 7.58 -6.75
CA THR A 356 1.90 6.70 -7.91
C THR A 356 2.32 5.31 -7.48
N ASN A 357 1.52 4.29 -7.83
CA ASN A 357 1.92 2.89 -7.76
C ASN A 357 2.34 2.44 -9.16
N THR A 358 3.62 2.11 -9.34
CA THR A 358 4.19 1.75 -10.65
C THR A 358 3.77 0.36 -11.14
N GLN A 359 3.43 -0.54 -10.22
CA GLN A 359 2.96 -1.89 -10.55
C GLN A 359 1.47 -1.88 -10.91
N GLN A 360 0.69 -1.07 -10.19
CA GLN A 360 -0.76 -0.91 -10.38
C GLN A 360 -1.12 0.57 -10.62
N PRO A 361 -1.10 1.03 -11.88
CA PRO A 361 -1.41 2.41 -12.21
C PRO A 361 -2.81 2.82 -11.78
N SER A 362 -2.98 4.10 -11.45
CA SER A 362 -4.30 4.64 -11.10
C SER A 362 -5.19 4.71 -12.34
N LEU A 363 -6.44 4.28 -12.20
CA LEU A 363 -7.48 4.52 -13.22
C LEU A 363 -7.86 6.01 -13.29
N LEU A 364 -7.64 6.74 -12.20
CA LEU A 364 -7.99 8.16 -12.06
C LEU A 364 -6.79 8.92 -11.47
N PRO A 365 -5.71 9.14 -12.25
CA PRO A 365 -4.47 9.75 -11.74
C PRO A 365 -4.65 11.22 -11.32
N ASN A 366 -5.61 11.91 -11.92
CA ASN A 366 -5.87 13.34 -11.71
C ASN A 366 -7.08 13.62 -10.78
N ILE A 367 -7.51 12.62 -10.02
CA ILE A 367 -8.65 12.78 -9.10
C ILE A 367 -8.34 13.80 -8.01
N LYS A 368 -9.31 14.66 -7.67
CA LYS A 368 -9.21 15.65 -6.60
C LYS A 368 -9.55 15.04 -5.25
N ILE A 369 -9.10 15.67 -4.16
CA ILE A 369 -9.38 15.18 -2.80
C ILE A 369 -10.89 15.07 -2.55
N TRP A 370 -11.69 16.07 -2.94
CA TRP A 370 -13.14 16.06 -2.74
C TRP A 370 -13.84 15.00 -3.59
N GLU A 371 -13.34 14.73 -4.80
CA GLU A 371 -13.88 13.71 -5.69
C GLU A 371 -13.66 12.32 -5.10
N ALA A 372 -12.46 12.06 -4.57
CA ALA A 372 -12.16 10.80 -3.90
C ALA A 372 -13.02 10.58 -2.65
N GLY A 373 -13.20 11.61 -1.82
CA GLY A 373 -14.07 11.55 -0.64
C GLY A 373 -15.55 11.32 -0.99
N ARG A 374 -16.03 11.93 -2.08
CA ARG A 374 -17.42 11.76 -2.55
C ARG A 374 -17.65 10.41 -3.24
N ALA A 375 -16.66 9.88 -3.96
CA ALA A 375 -16.74 8.58 -4.60
C ALA A 375 -16.75 7.44 -3.57
N THR A 376 -15.83 7.45 -2.61
CA THR A 376 -15.72 6.39 -1.60
C THR A 376 -16.94 6.33 -0.67
N SER A 377 -17.64 7.44 -0.47
CA SER A 377 -18.81 7.56 0.43
C SER A 377 -20.17 7.50 -0.30
N ALA A 378 -20.19 7.19 -1.61
CA ALA A 378 -21.42 7.21 -2.41
C ALA A 378 -22.30 5.97 -2.19
N ALA A 379 -22.80 5.80 -0.96
CA ALA A 379 -23.53 4.61 -0.58
C ALA A 379 -24.88 4.54 -1.34
N PRO A 380 -25.22 3.40 -1.97
CA PRO A 380 -26.51 3.23 -2.62
C PRO A 380 -27.65 3.53 -1.65
N THR A 381 -28.77 4.02 -2.18
CA THR A 381 -29.93 4.56 -1.44
C THR A 381 -29.66 5.85 -0.63
N TYR A 382 -28.42 6.14 -0.24
CA TYR A 382 -28.04 7.36 0.48
C TYR A 382 -27.64 8.49 -0.46
N PHE A 383 -26.70 8.22 -1.38
CA PHE A 383 -26.15 9.19 -2.33
C PHE A 383 -26.16 8.62 -3.74
N ARG A 384 -26.12 9.50 -4.76
CA ARG A 384 -26.03 9.09 -6.16
C ARG A 384 -24.62 8.59 -6.50
N PRO A 385 -24.45 7.64 -7.44
CA PRO A 385 -23.14 7.29 -8.00
C PRO A 385 -22.40 8.51 -8.55
N MET A 386 -21.06 8.50 -8.53
CA MET A 386 -20.21 9.55 -9.09
C MET A 386 -19.73 9.17 -10.48
N LEU A 387 -19.99 10.00 -11.48
CA LEU A 387 -19.29 9.87 -12.76
C LEU A 387 -18.01 10.71 -12.74
N VAL A 388 -16.85 10.07 -12.84
CA VAL A 388 -15.55 10.75 -12.89
C VAL A 388 -14.57 9.96 -13.75
N GLY A 389 -13.91 10.64 -14.70
CA GLY A 389 -12.92 10.01 -15.60
C GLY A 389 -13.43 8.78 -16.35
N GLY A 390 -14.71 8.77 -16.74
CA GLY A 390 -15.34 7.63 -17.44
C GLY A 390 -15.77 6.47 -16.53
N GLN A 391 -15.51 6.56 -15.22
CA GLN A 391 -15.89 5.55 -14.23
C GLN A 391 -17.15 6.00 -13.46
N THR A 392 -18.10 5.09 -13.27
CA THR A 392 -19.27 5.31 -12.41
C THR A 392 -19.01 4.67 -11.05
N LEU A 393 -18.67 5.50 -10.07
CA LEU A 393 -18.16 5.10 -8.77
C LEU A 393 -19.24 5.13 -7.68
N ILE A 394 -19.28 4.08 -6.86
CA ILE A 394 -20.13 3.95 -5.67
C ILE A 394 -19.29 3.59 -4.44
N ASP A 395 -19.92 3.59 -3.26
CA ASP A 395 -19.25 3.37 -1.99
C ASP A 395 -18.42 2.07 -1.96
N GLY A 396 -17.18 2.18 -1.48
CA GLY A 396 -16.27 1.04 -1.34
C GLY A 396 -16.80 -0.04 -0.39
N GLY A 397 -17.71 0.31 0.52
CA GLY A 397 -18.34 -0.58 1.50
C GLY A 397 -19.16 -1.70 0.89
N LEU A 398 -19.49 -1.65 -0.41
CA LEU A 398 -20.19 -2.73 -1.11
C LEU A 398 -19.32 -3.96 -1.42
N GLY A 399 -17.99 -3.85 -1.31
CA GLY A 399 -17.08 -4.97 -1.56
C GLY A 399 -15.73 -4.89 -0.84
N ALA A 400 -15.42 -3.75 -0.23
CA ALA A 400 -14.14 -3.49 0.42
C ALA A 400 -14.31 -2.69 1.72
N ASN A 401 -15.37 -2.97 2.50
CA ASN A 401 -15.69 -2.21 3.72
C ASN A 401 -14.56 -2.18 4.75
N ASN A 402 -13.87 -3.32 4.95
CA ASN A 402 -12.61 -3.40 5.68
C ASN A 402 -11.47 -3.53 4.64
N PRO A 403 -10.68 -2.47 4.41
CA PRO A 403 -9.64 -2.49 3.38
C PRO A 403 -8.37 -3.25 3.79
N VAL A 404 -8.34 -4.01 4.90
CA VAL A 404 -7.13 -4.68 5.41
C VAL A 404 -6.37 -5.51 4.37
N GLY A 405 -7.09 -6.33 3.58
CA GLY A 405 -6.47 -7.16 2.55
C GLY A 405 -5.94 -6.35 1.38
N TRP A 406 -6.67 -5.31 0.98
CA TRP A 406 -6.26 -4.39 -0.07
C TRP A 406 -5.06 -3.54 0.35
N LEU A 407 -5.03 -3.07 1.61
CA LEU A 407 -3.88 -2.39 2.19
C LEU A 407 -2.65 -3.29 2.25
N TRP A 408 -2.80 -4.56 2.64
CA TRP A 408 -1.69 -5.49 2.61
C TRP A 408 -1.15 -5.68 1.19
N ASN A 409 -2.02 -5.92 0.20
CA ASN A 409 -1.62 -6.00 -1.21
C ASN A 409 -0.91 -4.72 -1.69
N GLU A 410 -1.44 -3.55 -1.32
CA GLU A 410 -0.87 -2.26 -1.70
C GLU A 410 0.53 -2.05 -1.08
N VAL A 411 0.73 -2.44 0.18
CA VAL A 411 2.05 -2.39 0.83
C VAL A 411 3.05 -3.27 0.10
N LEU A 412 2.69 -4.51 -0.24
CA LEU A 412 3.55 -5.42 -0.99
C LEU A 412 3.90 -4.83 -2.37
N SER A 413 2.92 -4.20 -3.03
CA SER A 413 3.08 -3.60 -4.36
C SER A 413 3.95 -2.33 -4.35
N VAL A 414 3.89 -1.53 -3.28
CA VAL A 414 4.54 -0.22 -3.20
C VAL A 414 5.91 -0.29 -2.55
N TYR A 415 6.05 -1.09 -1.48
CA TYR A 415 7.27 -1.18 -0.69
C TYR A 415 8.04 -2.50 -0.88
N GLY A 416 7.46 -3.47 -1.59
CA GLY A 416 8.03 -4.80 -1.77
C GLY A 416 7.68 -5.77 -0.65
N ALA A 417 7.72 -7.07 -0.95
CA ALA A 417 7.36 -8.13 -0.03
C ALA A 417 8.27 -8.25 1.21
N GLY A 418 9.54 -7.88 1.10
CA GLY A 418 10.51 -7.91 2.18
C GLY A 418 10.44 -6.74 3.15
N ARG A 419 9.60 -5.73 2.89
CA ARG A 419 9.49 -4.58 3.79
C ARG A 419 8.89 -5.02 5.13
N PRO A 420 9.64 -4.99 6.24
CA PRO A 420 9.08 -5.42 7.52
C PRO A 420 7.97 -4.44 7.92
N ILE A 421 6.85 -4.95 8.42
CA ILE A 421 5.78 -4.14 9.01
C ILE A 421 5.81 -4.36 10.51
N SER A 422 6.09 -3.34 11.30
CA SER A 422 6.05 -3.48 12.76
C SER A 422 4.63 -3.40 13.30
N CYS A 423 3.78 -2.55 12.73
CA CYS A 423 2.42 -2.39 13.19
C CYS A 423 1.45 -2.30 12.00
N PHE A 424 0.39 -3.10 12.07
CA PHE A 424 -0.76 -3.05 11.19
C PHE A 424 -1.99 -2.81 12.05
N LEU A 425 -2.42 -1.55 12.17
CA LEU A 425 -3.58 -1.16 12.96
C LEU A 425 -4.82 -1.10 12.06
N SER A 426 -5.85 -1.88 12.39
CA SER A 426 -7.17 -1.85 11.77
C SER A 426 -8.22 -1.40 12.77
N ILE A 427 -8.94 -0.33 12.46
CA ILE A 427 -9.97 0.24 13.33
C ILE A 427 -11.34 0.13 12.65
N GLY A 428 -12.27 -0.54 13.33
CA GLY A 428 -13.63 -0.72 12.86
C GLY A 428 -14.59 0.38 13.33
N THR A 429 -15.78 0.40 12.74
CA THR A 429 -16.88 1.35 13.06
C THR A 429 -18.02 0.70 13.85
N GLY A 430 -17.72 -0.36 14.60
CA GLY A 430 -18.66 -1.15 15.38
C GLY A 430 -18.97 -2.53 14.78
N ILE A 431 -19.19 -3.52 15.65
CA ILE A 431 -19.60 -4.88 15.27
C ILE A 431 -21.13 -4.99 15.35
N PRO A 432 -21.85 -5.23 14.24
CA PRO A 432 -23.30 -5.40 14.27
C PRO A 432 -23.68 -6.70 14.97
N LYS A 433 -24.90 -6.75 15.54
CA LYS A 433 -25.43 -8.00 16.10
C LYS A 433 -25.68 -9.01 14.99
N ASN A 434 -25.51 -10.31 15.31
CA ASN A 434 -25.94 -11.41 14.45
C ASN A 434 -27.42 -11.25 14.09
N ARG A 435 -27.73 -11.30 12.78
CA ARG A 435 -29.10 -11.36 12.26
C ARG A 435 -29.24 -12.62 11.43
N ALA A 436 -30.29 -13.40 11.67
CA ALA A 436 -30.68 -14.46 10.75
C ALA A 436 -31.20 -13.83 9.45
N LEU A 437 -30.97 -14.48 8.31
CA LEU A 437 -31.57 -14.09 7.04
C LEU A 437 -33.11 -14.12 7.18
N GLY A 438 -33.73 -12.95 7.16
CA GLY A 438 -35.18 -12.81 7.05
C GLY A 438 -35.63 -13.07 5.61
N GLY A 439 -36.91 -13.42 5.43
CA GLY A 439 -37.48 -13.74 4.12
C GLY A 439 -37.31 -12.65 3.03
N ILE A 440 -37.63 -13.03 1.79
CA ILE A 440 -37.32 -12.37 0.51
C ILE A 440 -37.57 -10.84 0.48
N PHE A 441 -38.49 -10.30 1.29
CA PHE A 441 -38.77 -8.87 1.36
C PHE A 441 -37.69 -8.01 2.05
N ASN A 442 -36.71 -8.60 2.76
CA ASN A 442 -35.63 -7.87 3.45
C ASN A 442 -34.28 -7.85 2.71
N MET A 443 -34.26 -8.27 1.43
CA MET A 443 -33.03 -8.45 0.64
C MET A 443 -32.11 -7.21 0.51
N PRO A 444 -32.61 -5.97 0.34
CA PRO A 444 -31.73 -4.80 0.23
C PRO A 444 -30.95 -4.51 1.51
N VAL A 445 -31.60 -4.69 2.67
CA VAL A 445 -30.99 -4.49 4.00
C VAL A 445 -30.02 -5.61 4.34
N SER A 446 -30.30 -6.85 3.92
CA SER A 446 -29.38 -7.98 4.12
C SER A 446 -28.16 -7.93 3.20
N LEU A 447 -28.26 -7.39 1.97
CA LEU A 447 -27.09 -7.16 1.11
C LEU A 447 -26.17 -6.08 1.69
N ALA A 448 -26.74 -4.96 2.17
CA ALA A 448 -25.97 -3.91 2.85
C ALA A 448 -25.29 -4.46 4.13
N ALA A 449 -25.99 -5.28 4.92
CA ALA A 449 -25.42 -5.90 6.12
C ALA A 449 -24.30 -6.90 5.79
N ASN A 450 -24.45 -7.73 4.74
CA ASN A 450 -23.43 -8.70 4.31
C ASN A 450 -22.19 -8.02 3.68
N ALA A 451 -22.38 -6.94 2.93
CA ALA A 451 -21.30 -6.14 2.37
C ALA A 451 -20.47 -5.40 3.44
N THR A 452 -21.05 -5.14 4.61
CA THR A 452 -20.40 -4.47 5.74
C THR A 452 -19.77 -5.40 6.79
N ASN A 453 -19.69 -6.71 6.56
CA ASN A 453 -19.08 -7.63 7.53
C ASN A 453 -17.54 -7.51 7.52
N SER A 454 -17.04 -6.51 8.22
CA SER A 454 -15.61 -6.23 8.38
C SER A 454 -14.83 -7.32 9.11
N GLU A 455 -15.52 -8.15 9.92
CA GLU A 455 -14.86 -9.13 10.80
C GLU A 455 -14.39 -10.37 10.04
N ILE A 456 -15.04 -10.74 8.93
CA ILE A 456 -14.55 -11.82 8.06
C ILE A 456 -13.15 -11.48 7.53
N MET A 457 -12.98 -10.27 7.00
CA MET A 457 -11.67 -9.82 6.50
C MET A 457 -10.62 -9.74 7.62
N HIS A 458 -11.02 -9.32 8.82
CA HIS A 458 -10.15 -9.36 9.99
C HIS A 458 -9.65 -10.79 10.29
N ILE A 459 -10.54 -11.78 10.32
CA ILE A 459 -10.21 -13.18 10.62
C ILE A 459 -9.29 -13.77 9.54
N LEU A 460 -9.61 -13.54 8.26
CA LEU A 460 -8.83 -14.06 7.14
C LEU A 460 -7.39 -13.54 7.13
N PHE A 461 -7.20 -12.26 7.46
CA PHE A 461 -5.89 -11.63 7.35
C PHE A 461 -5.09 -11.63 8.66
N ARG A 462 -5.69 -11.84 9.85
CA ARG A 462 -4.96 -11.80 11.13
C ARG A 462 -3.74 -12.72 11.14
N THR A 463 -3.94 -14.01 10.85
CA THR A 463 -2.88 -15.01 10.90
C THR A 463 -1.82 -14.77 9.82
N LEU A 464 -2.27 -14.42 8.61
CA LEU A 464 -1.38 -14.10 7.49
C LEU A 464 -0.53 -12.88 7.80
N LEU A 465 -1.12 -11.84 8.37
CA LEU A 465 -0.39 -10.66 8.79
C LEU A 465 0.62 -11.06 9.85
N ASP A 466 0.23 -11.59 11.01
CA ASP A 466 1.17 -11.89 12.09
C ASP A 466 2.31 -12.85 11.69
N ALA A 467 2.10 -13.77 10.74
CA ALA A 467 3.17 -14.60 10.18
C ALA A 467 4.32 -13.78 9.54
N TYR A 468 4.02 -12.58 9.07
CA TYR A 468 4.97 -11.63 8.48
C TYR A 468 5.54 -10.65 9.51
N ALA A 469 5.45 -10.94 10.81
CA ALA A 469 5.99 -10.06 11.83
C ALA A 469 7.52 -9.92 11.70
N PRO A 470 8.10 -8.74 12.03
CA PRO A 470 9.55 -8.54 11.97
C PRO A 470 10.29 -9.49 12.92
N LYS A 471 9.61 -9.95 13.99
CA LYS A 471 10.11 -10.92 14.96
C LYS A 471 9.08 -12.05 15.12
N ILE A 472 9.56 -13.29 15.17
CA ILE A 472 8.73 -14.48 15.38
C ILE A 472 7.97 -14.35 16.71
N MET A 473 6.71 -14.80 16.75
CA MET A 473 5.81 -14.75 17.91
C MET A 473 5.45 -13.34 18.41
N ARG A 474 5.82 -12.28 17.69
CA ARG A 474 5.42 -10.91 18.02
C ARG A 474 4.13 -10.55 17.30
N ALA A 475 3.12 -10.12 18.06
CA ALA A 475 1.92 -9.53 17.50
C ALA A 475 2.26 -8.22 16.76
N LYS A 476 1.77 -8.07 15.54
CA LYS A 476 1.85 -6.80 14.80
C LYS A 476 0.50 -6.34 14.28
N TYR A 477 -0.45 -7.24 14.14
CA TYR A 477 -1.79 -6.89 13.70
C TYR A 477 -2.68 -6.59 14.90
N TRP A 478 -3.26 -5.39 14.90
CA TRP A 478 -4.11 -4.90 15.98
C TRP A 478 -5.46 -4.53 15.39
N ARG A 479 -6.52 -5.22 15.82
CA ARG A 479 -7.90 -4.89 15.47
C ARG A 479 -8.57 -4.24 16.66
N LEU A 480 -9.01 -2.99 16.49
CA LEU A 480 -9.77 -2.26 17.50
C LEU A 480 -11.17 -1.99 16.92
N ASN A 481 -12.20 -2.60 17.50
CA ASN A 481 -13.57 -2.44 17.02
C ASN A 481 -14.56 -2.54 18.18
N VAL A 482 -15.50 -1.59 18.26
CA VAL A 482 -16.45 -1.50 19.37
C VAL A 482 -17.56 -2.54 19.21
N GLY A 483 -17.61 -3.50 20.13
CA GLY A 483 -18.64 -4.54 20.14
C GLY A 483 -18.21 -5.74 20.98
N HIS A 484 -19.10 -6.71 21.14
CA HIS A 484 -18.67 -8.00 21.67
C HIS A 484 -17.81 -8.67 20.60
N GLU A 485 -16.53 -8.87 20.94
CA GLU A 485 -15.63 -9.78 20.24
C GLU A 485 -16.36 -11.12 20.06
N ILE A 486 -16.07 -11.87 18.99
CA ILE A 486 -16.64 -13.22 18.79
C ILE A 486 -15.63 -14.25 19.32
N PRO A 487 -15.59 -14.59 20.63
CA PRO A 487 -14.94 -15.80 21.05
C PRO A 487 -15.89 -16.97 20.80
N GLY A 488 -15.44 -17.97 20.02
CA GLY A 488 -16.05 -19.30 19.87
C GLY A 488 -17.57 -19.39 20.01
N TRP A 489 -18.30 -19.31 18.88
CA TRP A 489 -19.76 -19.42 18.75
C TRP A 489 -20.38 -20.53 19.65
N PRO A 490 -21.45 -20.27 20.45
CA PRO A 490 -22.76 -19.83 19.98
C PRO A 490 -23.42 -18.66 20.74
N ALA A 491 -24.41 -18.02 20.11
CA ALA A 491 -25.09 -16.83 20.62
C ALA A 491 -26.16 -17.14 21.70
N ASP A 492 -26.20 -16.35 22.78
CA ASP A 492 -27.31 -16.30 23.74
C ASP A 492 -28.51 -15.52 23.15
N PRO A 493 -29.67 -16.17 22.92
CA PRO A 493 -30.86 -15.54 22.35
C PRO A 493 -31.49 -14.45 23.24
N LYS A 494 -31.17 -14.38 24.53
CA LYS A 494 -31.88 -13.51 25.50
C LYS A 494 -31.31 -12.10 25.61
N ALA A 495 -30.10 -11.82 25.10
CA ALA A 495 -29.50 -10.48 25.09
C ALA A 495 -30.08 -9.51 24.02
N ALA A 496 -31.14 -9.91 23.32
CA ALA A 496 -31.52 -9.36 22.02
C ALA A 496 -32.08 -7.92 22.01
N LYS A 497 -32.74 -7.42 23.07
CA LYS A 497 -33.73 -6.33 22.87
C LYS A 497 -33.31 -4.85 23.12
N LYS A 498 -32.13 -4.50 23.66
CA LYS A 498 -31.84 -3.08 24.03
C LYS A 498 -30.60 -2.37 23.46
N ASN A 499 -29.67 -3.07 22.77
CA ASN A 499 -28.32 -2.53 22.49
C ASN A 499 -27.84 -2.68 21.02
N GLY A 500 -28.53 -2.11 20.02
CA GLY A 500 -28.07 -2.10 18.62
C GLY A 500 -26.97 -1.06 18.34
N LEU A 501 -26.25 -1.19 17.20
CA LEU A 501 -25.47 -0.09 16.62
C LEU A 501 -26.43 0.96 16.05
N PRO A 502 -26.08 2.26 16.09
CA PRO A 502 -26.84 3.28 15.37
C PRO A 502 -26.81 3.02 13.86
N GLU A 503 -27.83 3.49 13.14
CA GLU A 503 -27.84 3.46 11.68
C GLU A 503 -26.71 4.33 11.10
N LEU A 504 -26.39 4.12 9.82
CA LEU A 504 -25.25 4.77 9.15
C LEU A 504 -25.37 6.30 9.07
N ASP A 505 -26.55 6.85 9.32
CA ASP A 505 -26.91 8.26 9.23
C ASP A 505 -27.61 8.79 10.51
N ASP A 506 -27.67 7.98 11.57
CA ASP A 506 -28.32 8.36 12.83
C ASP A 506 -27.41 9.24 13.71
N ILE A 507 -27.48 10.55 13.49
CA ILE A 507 -26.76 11.55 14.30
C ILE A 507 -27.21 11.54 15.77
N ASN A 508 -28.48 11.25 16.07
CA ASN A 508 -28.96 11.30 17.45
C ASN A 508 -28.46 10.10 18.26
N GLY A 509 -28.40 8.92 17.64
CA GLY A 509 -27.85 7.71 18.24
C GLY A 509 -26.33 7.68 18.37
N ILE A 510 -25.60 8.58 17.68
CA ILE A 510 -24.12 8.56 17.69
C ILE A 510 -23.53 8.90 19.06
N HIS A 511 -24.15 9.82 19.82
CA HIS A 511 -23.64 10.25 21.13
C HIS A 511 -23.58 9.08 22.12
N GLY A 512 -24.65 8.30 22.22
CA GLY A 512 -24.66 7.09 23.06
C GLY A 512 -23.70 5.99 22.57
N PHE A 513 -23.35 5.99 21.28
CA PHE A 513 -22.34 5.07 20.74
C PHE A 513 -20.90 5.55 21.01
N VAL A 514 -20.66 6.86 21.02
CA VAL A 514 -19.39 7.45 21.47
C VAL A 514 -19.12 7.14 22.93
N GLU A 515 -20.13 7.23 23.81
CA GLU A 515 -19.98 6.81 25.21
C GLU A 515 -19.55 5.34 25.34
N LYS A 516 -20.16 4.44 24.56
CA LYS A 516 -19.74 3.03 24.49
C LYS A 516 -18.32 2.88 23.95
N THR A 517 -17.90 3.75 23.04
CA THR A 517 -16.54 3.77 22.51
C THR A 517 -15.53 4.15 23.60
N GLU A 518 -15.82 5.16 24.41
CA GLU A 518 -14.97 5.55 25.54
C GLU A 518 -14.91 4.45 26.62
N GLN A 519 -16.02 3.75 26.86
CA GLN A 519 -16.04 2.55 27.71
C GLN A 519 -15.16 1.43 27.13
N TYR A 520 -15.27 1.15 25.83
CA TYR A 520 -14.43 0.18 25.13
C TYR A 520 -12.95 0.54 25.23
N ILE A 521 -12.57 1.81 24.99
CA ILE A 521 -11.19 2.30 25.13
C ILE A 521 -10.67 2.03 26.54
N THR A 522 -11.50 2.30 27.56
CA THR A 522 -11.14 2.04 28.96
C THR A 522 -10.96 0.54 29.24
N GLN A 523 -11.89 -0.29 28.76
CA GLN A 523 -11.85 -1.75 28.94
C GLN A 523 -10.69 -2.42 28.18
N GLN A 524 -10.29 -1.84 27.05
CA GLN A 524 -9.22 -2.36 26.18
C GLN A 524 -7.92 -1.57 26.31
N ALA A 525 -7.72 -0.84 27.42
CA ALA A 525 -6.55 0.00 27.63
C ALA A 525 -5.22 -0.77 27.45
N ASP A 526 -5.15 -2.01 27.94
CA ASP A 526 -3.97 -2.87 27.79
C ASP A 526 -3.73 -3.31 26.34
N LEU A 527 -4.80 -3.56 25.57
CA LEU A 527 -4.69 -3.89 24.14
C LEU A 527 -4.16 -2.69 23.36
N ILE A 528 -4.71 -1.50 23.62
CA ILE A 528 -4.30 -0.25 22.99
C ILE A 528 -2.85 0.09 23.35
N ARG A 529 -2.47 -0.06 24.62
CA ARG A 529 -1.09 0.17 25.09
C ARG A 529 -0.09 -0.72 24.35
N ARG A 530 -0.35 -2.03 24.22
CA ARG A 530 0.55 -2.95 23.48
C ARG A 530 0.65 -2.61 21.99
N CYS A 531 -0.44 -2.14 21.38
CA CYS A 531 -0.44 -1.61 20.03
C CYS A 531 0.50 -0.39 19.89
N VAL A 532 0.39 0.57 20.82
CA VAL A 532 1.23 1.77 20.89
C VAL A 532 2.71 1.42 21.09
N GLU A 533 3.03 0.52 22.03
CA GLU A 533 4.39 0.03 22.29
C GLU A 533 5.02 -0.55 21.01
N THR A 534 4.23 -1.29 20.23
CA THR A 534 4.69 -1.86 18.96
C THR A 534 5.08 -0.79 17.93
N MET A 535 4.40 0.35 17.91
CA MET A 535 4.75 1.47 17.03
C MET A 535 5.95 2.28 17.54
N GLN A 536 6.16 2.35 18.86
CA GLN A 536 7.26 3.10 19.48
C GLN A 536 8.60 2.38 19.34
N GLU A 537 8.62 1.05 19.46
CA GLU A 537 9.84 0.23 19.28
C GLU A 537 10.38 0.24 17.83
N SER A 538 9.66 0.86 16.90
CA SER A 538 10.03 0.99 15.49
C SER A 538 10.48 2.40 15.09
N ARG A 539 10.47 3.34 16.05
CA ARG A 539 11.12 4.65 15.94
C ARG A 539 12.59 4.50 16.29
#